data_AF-Q1N5Q3-F1
#
_entry.id   AF-Q1N5Q3-F1
#
_cell.length_a   1.000
_cell.length_b   1.000
_cell.length_c   1.000
_cell.angle_alpha   90.00
_cell.angle_beta   90.00
_cell.angle_gamma   90.00
#
_symmetry.space_group_name_H-M   'P 1'
#
loop_
_entity.id
_entity.type
_entity.pdbx_description
1 polymer ?
#
loop_
_entity_poly.entity_id
_entity_poly.type
_entity_poly.pdbx_seq_one_letter_code
_entity_poly.pdbx_strand_id
1 'polypeptide(L)'
;MPKYNNPRKTWFYSNEFKIKAVKLSYQPDIQSKQVAEGLGIHPLMLSRWRKEYREGKIQGDGQKRVGVTNKRKSPPKKQLTENARLKKEIERLKKENDLLKKWQQFLAEQHQNDLDSSNDTDQS
;
A
#
# COMPACT_ATOMS: atom_id res chain seq x y z
N MET A 1 26.06 5.03 -30.18
CA MET A 1 25.87 4.52 -28.80
C MET A 1 27.12 4.82 -27.98
N PRO A 2 27.02 5.20 -26.70
CA PRO A 2 28.18 5.40 -25.84
C PRO A 2 29.02 4.10 -25.78
N LYS A 3 30.32 4.20 -26.05
CA LYS A 3 31.26 3.08 -25.94
C LYS A 3 31.70 3.00 -24.47
N TYR A 4 31.29 1.94 -23.79
CA TYR A 4 31.74 1.65 -22.42
C TYR A 4 32.98 0.75 -22.51
N ASN A 5 34.15 1.29 -22.14
CA ASN A 5 35.44 0.64 -22.23
C ASN A 5 35.98 0.18 -20.87
N ASN A 6 35.13 0.06 -19.85
CA ASN A 6 35.58 -0.38 -18.54
C ASN A 6 35.98 -1.87 -18.58
N PRO A 7 37.21 -2.22 -18.16
CA PRO A 7 37.60 -3.61 -17.99
C PRO A 7 36.71 -4.26 -16.92
N ARG A 8 36.37 -5.54 -17.11
CA ARG A 8 35.59 -6.29 -16.12
C ARG A 8 36.42 -6.40 -14.84
N LYS A 9 35.94 -5.81 -13.74
CA LYS A 9 36.61 -5.89 -12.43
C LYS A 9 36.64 -7.32 -11.88
N THR A 10 35.58 -8.10 -12.10
CA THR A 10 35.50 -9.50 -11.68
C THR A 10 34.79 -10.34 -12.73
N TRP A 11 35.12 -11.65 -12.77
CA TRP A 11 34.48 -12.62 -13.66
C TRP A 11 33.14 -13.12 -13.09
N PHE A 12 33.06 -13.26 -11.77
CA PHE A 12 31.85 -13.68 -11.06
C PHE A 12 31.42 -12.64 -10.02
N TYR A 13 30.11 -12.48 -9.86
CA TYR A 13 29.48 -11.67 -8.82
C TYR A 13 28.59 -12.57 -7.98
N SER A 14 28.68 -12.46 -6.66
CA SER A 14 27.81 -13.19 -5.74
C SER A 14 26.34 -12.76 -5.91
N ASN A 15 25.41 -13.66 -5.61
CA ASN A 15 23.98 -13.33 -5.70
C ASN A 15 23.62 -12.16 -4.78
N GLU A 16 24.18 -12.12 -3.57
CA GLU A 16 24.05 -11.00 -2.63
C GLU A 16 24.43 -9.66 -3.24
N PHE A 17 25.55 -9.61 -3.96
CA PHE A 17 25.99 -8.39 -4.64
C PHE A 17 24.99 -7.96 -5.71
N LYS A 18 24.54 -8.92 -6.54
CA LYS A 18 23.56 -8.65 -7.60
C LYS A 18 22.23 -8.14 -7.02
N ILE A 19 21.77 -8.72 -5.92
CA ILE A 19 20.53 -8.31 -5.24
C ILE A 19 20.65 -6.89 -4.70
N LYS A 20 21.75 -6.57 -4.00
CA LYS A 20 21.99 -5.22 -3.48
C LYS A 20 22.07 -4.19 -4.60
N ALA A 21 22.78 -4.50 -5.69
CA ALA A 21 22.85 -3.63 -6.88
C ALA A 21 21.47 -3.38 -7.50
N VAL A 22 20.64 -4.42 -7.62
CA VAL A 22 19.27 -4.29 -8.13
C VAL A 22 18.38 -3.48 -7.19
N LYS A 23 18.43 -3.71 -5.87
CA LYS A 23 17.69 -2.94 -4.87
C LYS A 23 18.06 -1.46 -4.91
N LEU A 24 19.35 -1.13 -5.02
CA LEU A 24 19.84 0.24 -5.14
C LEU A 24 19.27 0.93 -6.40
N SER A 25 19.17 0.19 -7.51
CA SER A 25 18.59 0.72 -8.75
C SER A 25 17.09 0.98 -8.73
N TYR A 26 16.38 0.56 -7.67
CA TYR A 26 14.94 0.83 -7.49
C TYR A 26 14.66 2.04 -6.59
N GLN A 27 15.70 2.66 -6.03
CA GLN A 27 15.51 3.89 -5.25
C GLN A 27 14.96 5.00 -6.16
N PRO A 28 14.00 5.79 -5.67
CA PRO A 28 13.56 6.99 -6.37
C PRO A 28 14.77 7.93 -6.54
N ASP A 29 14.79 8.70 -7.62
CA ASP A 29 15.81 9.70 -7.94
C ASP A 29 17.18 9.21 -8.43
N ILE A 30 17.43 7.89 -8.45
CA ILE A 30 18.72 7.35 -8.92
C ILE A 30 18.56 6.66 -10.28
N GLN A 31 19.37 7.08 -11.26
CA GLN A 31 19.40 6.43 -12.56
C GLN A 31 20.22 5.12 -12.51
N SER A 32 19.75 4.09 -13.21
CA SER A 32 20.46 2.81 -13.32
C SER A 32 21.88 2.95 -13.87
N LYS A 33 22.12 3.95 -14.75
CA LYS A 33 23.45 4.27 -15.26
C LYS A 33 24.41 4.72 -14.14
N GLN A 34 23.95 5.60 -13.25
CA GLN A 34 24.75 6.10 -12.12
C GLN A 34 25.06 4.98 -11.12
N VAL A 35 24.09 4.11 -10.85
CA VAL A 35 24.32 2.91 -10.00
C VAL A 35 25.38 2.00 -10.62
N ALA A 36 25.30 1.75 -11.92
CA ALA A 36 26.27 0.91 -12.60
C ALA A 36 27.69 1.51 -12.58
N GLU A 37 27.79 2.82 -12.80
CA GLU A 37 29.05 3.56 -12.72
C GLU A 37 29.65 3.54 -11.32
N GLY A 38 28.86 3.82 -10.28
CA GLY A 38 29.31 3.77 -8.88
C GLY A 38 29.74 2.37 -8.43
N LEU A 39 29.08 1.32 -8.93
CA LEU A 39 29.49 -0.07 -8.69
C LEU A 39 30.64 -0.53 -9.61
N GLY A 40 31.02 0.27 -10.60
CA GLY A 40 32.03 -0.08 -11.60
C GLY A 40 31.65 -1.28 -12.47
N ILE A 41 30.35 -1.49 -12.69
CA ILE A 41 29.81 -2.53 -13.55
C ILE A 41 29.25 -1.92 -14.84
N HIS A 42 29.18 -2.71 -15.91
CA HIS A 42 28.58 -2.23 -17.14
C HIS A 42 27.05 -2.07 -16.99
N PRO A 43 26.41 -0.96 -17.44
CA PRO A 43 24.96 -0.74 -17.28
C PRO A 43 24.08 -1.88 -17.80
N LEU A 44 24.49 -2.53 -18.90
CA LEU A 44 23.82 -3.73 -19.42
C LEU A 44 23.78 -4.90 -18.42
N MET A 45 24.80 -5.05 -17.57
CA MET A 45 24.82 -6.09 -16.54
C MET A 45 23.75 -5.81 -15.48
N LEU A 46 23.64 -4.56 -15.03
CA LEU A 46 22.60 -4.18 -14.07
C LEU A 46 21.20 -4.38 -14.65
N SER A 47 20.99 -4.06 -15.93
CA SER A 47 19.74 -4.34 -16.63
C SER A 47 19.44 -5.84 -16.73
N ARG A 48 20.45 -6.69 -16.99
CA ARG A 48 20.31 -8.14 -16.97
C ARG A 48 19.93 -8.65 -15.58
N TRP A 49 20.59 -8.20 -14.53
CA TRP A 49 20.26 -8.58 -13.15
C TRP A 49 18.87 -8.11 -12.73
N ARG A 50 18.43 -6.93 -13.15
CA ARG A 50 17.02 -6.48 -12.94
C ARG A 50 16.02 -7.41 -13.62
N LYS A 51 16.37 -7.97 -14.80
CA LYS A 51 15.54 -8.97 -15.49
C LYS A 51 15.56 -10.29 -14.74
N GLU A 52 16.72 -10.79 -14.35
CA GLU A 52 16.87 -12.05 -13.60
C GLU A 52 16.22 -11.99 -12.21
N TYR A 53 16.31 -10.85 -11.52
CA TYR A 53 15.63 -10.59 -10.24
C TYR A 53 14.11 -10.58 -10.40
N ARG A 54 13.61 -10.01 -11.50
CA ARG A 54 12.19 -10.02 -11.87
C ARG A 54 11.68 -11.41 -12.24
N GLU A 55 12.51 -12.21 -12.92
CA GLU A 55 12.24 -13.61 -13.27
C GLU A 55 12.40 -14.57 -12.10
N GLY A 56 12.87 -14.10 -10.93
CA GLY A 56 13.06 -14.92 -9.74
C GLY A 56 14.30 -15.82 -9.76
N LYS A 57 15.20 -15.65 -10.74
CA LYS A 57 16.45 -16.42 -10.86
C LYS A 57 17.49 -16.02 -9.82
N ILE A 58 17.48 -14.75 -9.42
CA ILE A 58 18.31 -14.22 -8.33
C ILE A 58 17.35 -13.83 -7.21
N GLN A 59 17.19 -14.73 -6.23
CA GLN A 59 16.32 -14.53 -5.08
C GLN A 59 17.19 -14.18 -3.88
N GLY A 60 16.93 -13.00 -3.28
CA GLY A 60 17.42 -12.70 -1.95
C GLY A 60 16.41 -13.19 -0.93
N ASP A 61 16.90 -13.74 0.17
CA ASP A 61 16.14 -14.42 1.21
C ASP A 61 14.72 -13.84 1.42
N GLY A 62 13.73 -14.66 1.09
CA GLY A 62 12.38 -14.55 1.65
C GLY A 62 11.28 -13.88 0.83
N GLN A 63 11.55 -13.18 -0.28
CA GLN A 63 10.44 -12.58 -1.07
C GLN A 63 10.23 -13.28 -2.40
N LYS A 64 9.35 -14.29 -2.40
CA LYS A 64 8.67 -14.82 -3.59
C LYS A 64 7.89 -13.69 -4.27
N ARG A 65 8.54 -12.89 -5.12
CA ARG A 65 7.84 -11.94 -5.98
C ARG A 65 7.30 -12.71 -7.17
N VAL A 66 6.01 -13.00 -7.08
CA VAL A 66 5.11 -13.44 -8.15
C VAL A 66 5.57 -12.79 -9.46
N GLY A 67 5.90 -13.65 -10.43
CA GLY A 67 6.56 -13.28 -11.68
C GLY A 67 5.94 -12.08 -12.38
N VAL A 68 6.80 -11.39 -13.12
CA VAL A 68 6.46 -10.25 -13.99
C VAL A 68 5.22 -10.57 -14.83
N THR A 69 4.09 -10.08 -14.35
CA THR A 69 3.05 -9.60 -15.24
C THR A 69 3.11 -8.08 -15.12
N ASN A 70 3.33 -7.42 -16.26
CA ASN A 70 3.00 -6.02 -16.44
C ASN A 70 1.52 -5.84 -16.08
N LYS A 71 1.24 -5.58 -14.81
CA LYS A 71 0.02 -4.94 -14.37
C LYS A 71 0.47 -3.94 -13.33
N ARG A 72 0.37 -2.66 -13.69
CA ARG A 72 -0.03 -1.65 -12.71
C ARG A 72 -1.23 -2.26 -12.00
N LYS A 73 -1.02 -2.90 -10.84
CA LYS A 73 -2.13 -3.46 -10.06
C LYS A 73 -2.77 -2.26 -9.39
N SER A 74 -3.55 -1.53 -10.20
CA SER A 74 -4.83 -1.02 -9.72
C SER A 74 -5.42 -2.16 -8.88
N PRO A 75 -5.81 -1.90 -7.61
CA PRO A 75 -6.40 -2.91 -6.76
C PRO A 75 -7.41 -3.70 -7.60
N PRO A 76 -7.33 -5.05 -7.61
CA PRO A 76 -8.11 -5.87 -8.51
C PRO A 76 -9.55 -5.38 -8.46
N LYS A 77 -10.21 -5.15 -9.61
CA LYS A 77 -11.54 -4.51 -9.68
C LYS A 77 -12.52 -5.03 -8.62
N LYS A 78 -12.40 -6.33 -8.25
CA LYS A 78 -13.10 -6.97 -7.12
C LYS A 78 -12.83 -6.33 -5.74
N GLN A 79 -11.58 -6.02 -5.39
CA GLN A 79 -11.25 -5.33 -4.14
C GLN A 79 -11.72 -3.87 -4.14
N LEU A 80 -11.73 -3.19 -5.28
CA LEU A 80 -12.33 -1.84 -5.37
C LEU A 80 -13.84 -1.90 -5.16
N THR A 81 -14.52 -2.89 -5.74
CA THR A 81 -15.97 -3.07 -5.56
C THR A 81 -16.32 -3.45 -4.14
N GLU A 82 -15.56 -4.33 -3.49
CA GLU A 82 -15.80 -4.70 -2.10
C GLU A 82 -15.54 -3.53 -1.15
N ASN A 83 -14.46 -2.76 -1.35
CA ASN A 83 -14.23 -1.55 -0.55
C ASN A 83 -15.34 -0.50 -0.75
N ALA A 84 -15.85 -0.34 -1.97
CA ALA A 84 -16.97 0.57 -2.24
C ALA A 84 -18.28 0.07 -1.59
N ARG A 85 -18.53 -1.24 -1.60
CA ARG A 85 -19.68 -1.86 -0.93
C ARG A 85 -19.61 -1.70 0.58
N LEU A 86 -18.46 -2.04 1.18
CA LEU A 86 -18.22 -1.92 2.62
C LEU A 86 -18.36 -0.47 3.11
N LYS A 87 -17.89 0.51 2.34
CA LYS A 87 -18.06 1.93 2.67
C LYS A 87 -19.53 2.36 2.69
N LYS A 88 -20.32 1.93 1.70
CA LYS A 88 -21.77 2.20 1.68
C LYS A 88 -22.50 1.58 2.85
N GLU A 89 -22.12 0.35 3.24
CA GLU A 89 -22.73 -0.32 4.39
C GLU A 89 -22.42 0.40 5.69
N ILE A 90 -21.17 0.85 5.88
CA ILE A 90 -20.78 1.67 7.04
C ILE A 90 -21.60 2.96 7.12
N GLU A 91 -21.80 3.65 6.00
CA GLU A 91 -22.63 4.87 5.98
C GLU A 91 -24.09 4.59 6.33
N ARG A 92 -24.66 3.49 5.82
CA ARG A 92 -26.02 3.07 6.14
C ARG A 92 -26.16 2.76 7.63
N LEU A 93 -25.28 1.89 8.16
CA LEU A 93 -25.30 1.49 9.56
C LEU A 93 -25.11 2.68 10.50
N LYS A 94 -24.28 3.66 10.14
CA LYS A 94 -24.14 4.91 10.91
C LYS A 94 -25.44 5.70 10.98
N LYS A 95 -26.16 5.85 9.86
CA LYS A 95 -27.45 6.55 9.83
C LYS A 95 -28.51 5.83 10.68
N GLU A 96 -28.56 4.50 10.63
CA GLU A 96 -29.46 3.71 11.47
C GLU A 96 -29.12 3.89 12.97
N ASN A 97 -27.82 3.89 13.31
CA ASN A 97 -27.37 4.11 14.69
C ASN A 97 -27.70 5.52 15.19
N ASP A 98 -27.50 6.54 14.37
CA ASP A 98 -27.81 7.93 14.71
C ASP A 98 -29.32 8.13 14.90
N LEU A 99 -30.15 7.47 14.08
CA LEU A 99 -31.59 7.48 14.26
C LEU A 99 -31.98 6.85 15.60
N LEU A 100 -31.47 5.66 15.91
CA LEU A 100 -31.74 4.98 17.18
C LEU A 100 -31.31 5.82 18.40
N LYS A 101 -30.16 6.49 18.33
CA LYS A 101 -29.70 7.39 19.39
C LYS A 101 -30.62 8.59 19.59
N LYS A 102 -31.09 9.21 18.50
CA LYS A 102 -32.06 10.31 18.56
C LYS A 102 -33.38 9.86 19.17
N TRP A 103 -33.84 8.66 18.83
CA TRP A 103 -35.03 8.07 19.44
C TRP A 103 -34.87 7.83 20.94
N GLN A 104 -33.71 7.31 21.37
CA GLN A 104 -33.41 7.17 22.80
C GLN A 104 -33.39 8.52 23.52
N GLN A 105 -32.82 9.54 22.90
CA GLN A 105 -32.78 10.89 23.47
C GLN A 105 -34.20 11.49 23.59
N PHE A 106 -35.03 11.34 22.56
CA PHE A 106 -36.42 11.79 22.60
C PHE A 106 -37.22 11.09 23.70
N LEU A 107 -37.07 9.77 23.85
CA LEU A 107 -37.73 9.02 24.93
C LEU A 107 -37.28 9.48 26.32
N ALA A 108 -35.98 9.73 26.49
CA ALA A 108 -35.44 10.25 27.74
C ALA A 108 -35.98 11.66 28.06
N GLU A 109 -36.11 12.52 27.05
CA GLU A 109 -36.66 13.88 27.18
C GLU A 109 -38.16 13.86 27.51
N GLN A 110 -38.96 13.00 26.85
CA GLN A 110 -40.38 12.81 27.20
C GLN A 110 -40.52 12.36 28.66
N HIS A 111 -39.73 11.37 29.08
CA HIS A 111 -39.75 10.89 30.46
C HIS A 111 -39.34 11.97 31.47
N GLN A 112 -38.43 12.89 31.13
CA GLN A 112 -38.09 14.03 31.98
C GLN A 112 -39.24 15.05 32.06
N ASN A 113 -39.85 15.39 30.93
CA ASN A 113 -40.95 16.36 30.88
C ASN A 113 -42.19 15.88 31.65
N ASP A 114 -42.52 14.58 31.57
CA ASP A 114 -43.62 13.99 32.32
C ASP A 114 -43.39 14.09 33.84
N LEU A 115 -42.14 13.89 34.30
CA LEU A 115 -41.77 14.03 35.70
C LEU A 115 -41.79 15.49 36.17
N ASP A 116 -41.34 16.43 35.36
CA ASP A 116 -41.32 17.86 35.70
C ASP A 116 -42.74 18.44 35.77
N SER A 117 -43.65 18.02 34.87
CA SER A 117 -45.05 18.47 34.90
C SER A 117 -45.82 18.05 36.15
N SER A 118 -45.38 16.99 36.85
CA SER A 118 -46.04 16.54 38.07
C SER A 118 -45.63 17.35 39.31
N ASN A 119 -44.52 18.09 39.25
CA ASN A 119 -44.04 18.91 40.37
C ASN A 119 -44.65 20.31 40.40
N ASP A 120 -45.14 20.82 39.26
CA ASP A 120 -45.68 22.19 39.14
C ASP A 120 -47.10 22.33 39.74
N THR A 121 -47.81 21.22 39.95
CA THR A 121 -49.15 21.22 40.56
C THR A 121 -49.19 21.32 42.09
N ASP A 122 -48.05 21.20 42.78
CA ASP A 122 -47.98 21.27 44.26
C ASP A 122 -47.54 22.65 44.80
N GLN A 123 -47.36 23.66 43.92
CA GLN A 123 -47.11 25.05 44.30
C GLN A 123 -48.20 26.00 43.77
N SER A 124 -49.41 25.95 44.32
CA SER A 124 -50.43 27.01 44.19
C SER A 124 -51.40 27.00 45.35
#